data_AF-A0A699ZG88-F1
#
_entry.id   AF-A0A699ZG88-F1
#
_cell.length_a   1.000
_cell.length_b   1.000
_cell.length_c   1.000
_cell.angle_alpha   90.00
_cell.angle_beta   90.00
_cell.angle_gamma   90.00
#
_symmetry.space_group_name_H-M   'P 1'
#
loop_
_entity.id
_entity.type
_entity.pdbx_description
1 polymer ?
#
loop_
_entity_poly.entity_id
_entity_poly.type
_entity_poly.pdbx_seq_one_letter_code
_entity_poly.pdbx_strand_id
1 'polypeptide(L)'
;MPALLPIAGGLYAHQAYATRTQELAPELNARDISQLLHGYSTLGVTPGVPVLDMVGFRATHLLTLGDFEPQGISMLLTACAELRYSNHQLMTSSAQALLGRLPDFTPQEVMSLAVRTLADRAPSLLPADFATIFYTLGTFGVHPGPRLMGLLTPPLTRLLPRCKPAELCNLYWGLGLIGEGSQQLAASIAALLPDCYAMDQLPDSLLRQVFQGFLCAKMSAAAAQEQAATSGSK
;
A
#
# COMPACT_ATOMS: atom_id res chain seq x y z
N MET A 1 -29.37 -7.17 25.91
CA MET A 1 -28.42 -6.34 25.15
C MET A 1 -27.80 -5.32 26.11
N PRO A 2 -26.50 -5.37 26.41
CA PRO A 2 -25.85 -4.25 27.07
C PRO A 2 -25.34 -3.25 26.03
N ALA A 3 -25.62 -1.98 26.28
CA ALA A 3 -25.17 -0.86 25.49
C ALA A 3 -23.64 -0.71 25.58
N LEU A 4 -22.99 -0.55 24.42
CA LEU A 4 -21.61 -0.12 24.31
C LEU A 4 -21.50 1.31 24.86
N LEU A 5 -20.91 1.46 26.05
CA LEU A 5 -20.42 2.75 26.54
C LEU A 5 -19.29 3.24 25.61
N PRO A 6 -19.29 4.52 25.20
CA PRO A 6 -18.14 5.11 24.52
C PRO A 6 -16.96 5.15 25.51
N ILE A 7 -15.83 4.55 25.13
CA ILE A 7 -14.60 4.62 25.92
C ILE A 7 -14.14 6.08 25.94
N ALA A 8 -14.45 6.79 27.02
CA ALA A 8 -13.98 8.15 27.28
C ALA A 8 -12.42 8.25 27.27
N GLY A 9 -11.69 7.14 27.38
CA GLY A 9 -10.22 7.09 27.38
C GLY A 9 -9.52 7.33 26.04
N GLY A 10 -10.21 7.16 24.89
CA GLY A 10 -9.57 7.28 23.57
C GLY A 10 -9.13 8.71 23.21
N LEU A 11 -9.96 9.70 23.55
CA LEU A 11 -9.64 11.12 23.30
C LEU A 11 -8.47 11.60 24.18
N TYR A 12 -8.45 11.23 25.46
CA TYR A 12 -7.40 11.63 26.40
C TYR A 12 -6.05 11.00 26.05
N ALA A 13 -6.03 9.73 25.63
CA ALA A 13 -4.79 9.06 25.22
C ALA A 13 -4.18 9.73 23.98
N HIS A 14 -5.01 10.02 22.97
CA HIS A 14 -4.54 10.69 21.76
C HIS A 14 -3.92 12.07 22.05
N GLN A 15 -4.58 12.86 22.89
CA GLN A 15 -4.12 14.20 23.25
C GLN A 15 -2.83 14.14 24.08
N ALA A 16 -2.70 13.16 24.98
CA ALA A 16 -1.47 12.91 25.72
C ALA A 16 -0.30 12.51 24.81
N TYR A 17 -0.54 11.64 23.80
CA TYR A 17 0.48 11.28 22.81
C TYR A 17 0.90 12.46 21.94
N ALA A 18 -0.06 13.31 21.53
CA ALA A 18 0.23 14.53 20.78
C ALA A 18 1.09 15.50 21.60
N THR A 19 0.74 15.76 22.86
CA THR A 19 1.54 16.61 23.77
C THR A 19 2.92 16.03 24.00
N ARG A 20 3.04 14.72 24.24
CA ARG A 20 4.34 14.08 24.47
C ARG A 20 5.22 14.10 23.21
N THR A 21 4.62 13.93 22.04
CA THR A 21 5.31 14.11 20.76
C THR A 21 5.83 15.52 20.63
N GLN A 22 5.05 16.52 21.06
CA GLN A 22 5.49 17.90 20.97
C GLN A 22 6.73 18.19 21.82
N GLU A 23 6.75 17.67 23.04
CA GLU A 23 7.90 17.81 23.95
C GLU A 23 9.16 17.14 23.39
N LEU A 24 9.01 15.99 22.75
CA LEU A 24 10.14 15.18 22.27
C LEU A 24 10.59 15.55 20.85
N ALA A 25 9.78 16.27 20.07
CA ALA A 25 10.05 16.56 18.66
C ALA A 25 11.49 17.08 18.36
N PRO A 26 12.11 17.93 19.19
CA PRO A 26 13.49 18.38 18.98
C PRO A 26 14.54 17.27 19.14
N GLU A 27 14.24 16.21 19.89
CA GLU A 27 15.15 15.11 20.20
C GLU A 27 14.98 13.92 19.25
N LEU A 28 13.85 13.84 18.53
CA LEU A 28 13.58 12.75 17.59
C LEU A 28 14.66 12.68 16.50
N ASN A 29 15.17 11.46 16.28
CA ASN A 29 16.01 11.14 15.14
C ASN A 29 15.17 10.72 13.92
N ALA A 30 15.83 10.46 12.78
CA ALA A 30 15.16 10.12 11.53
C ALA A 30 14.27 8.86 11.63
N ARG A 31 14.78 7.81 12.30
CA ARG A 31 14.03 6.57 12.54
C ARG A 31 12.81 6.84 13.42
N ASP A 32 12.97 7.56 14.53
CA ASP A 32 11.87 7.87 15.45
C ASP A 32 10.74 8.59 14.73
N ILE A 33 11.06 9.59 13.91
CA ILE A 33 10.08 10.34 13.12
C ILE A 33 9.31 9.44 12.16
N SER A 34 10.02 8.62 11.38
CA SER A 34 9.39 7.73 10.40
C SER A 34 8.45 6.73 11.06
N GLN A 35 8.86 6.14 12.19
CA GLN A 35 8.04 5.18 12.93
C GLN A 35 6.85 5.85 13.62
N LEU A 36 7.06 7.03 14.21
CA LEU A 36 6.00 7.78 14.88
C LEU A 36 4.88 8.14 13.90
N LEU A 37 5.22 8.76 12.77
CA LEU A 37 4.23 9.13 11.76
C LEU A 37 3.57 7.89 11.14
N HIS A 38 4.34 6.83 10.90
CA HIS A 38 3.77 5.57 10.43
C HIS A 38 2.79 4.95 11.45
N GLY A 39 3.09 5.04 12.75
CA GLY A 39 2.21 4.62 13.84
C GLY A 39 0.88 5.39 13.81
N TYR A 40 0.93 6.72 13.72
CA TYR A 40 -0.28 7.55 13.56
C TYR A 40 -1.10 7.15 12.32
N SER A 41 -0.43 6.96 11.18
CA SER A 41 -1.09 6.58 9.94
C SER A 41 -1.77 5.21 10.01
N THR A 42 -1.11 4.23 10.64
CA THR A 42 -1.62 2.86 10.83
C THR A 42 -2.81 2.84 11.79
N LEU A 43 -2.78 3.66 12.84
CA LEU A 43 -3.88 3.81 13.79
C LEU A 43 -5.07 4.59 13.19
N GLY A 44 -4.89 5.26 12.05
CA GLY A 44 -5.91 6.11 11.44
C GLY A 44 -6.22 7.36 12.25
N VAL A 45 -5.28 7.80 13.10
CA VAL A 45 -5.45 8.94 14.01
C VAL A 45 -4.46 10.04 13.66
N THR A 46 -4.92 11.29 13.54
CA THR A 46 -4.05 12.43 13.22
C THR A 46 -3.69 13.23 14.48
N PRO A 47 -2.39 13.45 14.78
CA PRO A 47 -1.96 14.22 15.96
C PRO A 47 -2.28 15.71 15.87
N GLY A 48 -2.84 16.16 14.76
CA GLY A 48 -3.15 17.56 14.48
C GLY A 48 -2.01 18.28 13.77
N VAL A 49 -2.37 19.31 13.01
CA VAL A 49 -1.44 20.10 12.19
C VAL A 49 -0.25 20.65 12.98
N PRO A 50 -0.39 21.17 14.22
CA PRO A 50 0.75 21.70 14.95
C PRO A 50 1.85 20.67 15.25
N VAL A 51 1.45 19.43 15.56
CA VAL A 51 2.40 18.33 15.81
C VAL A 51 3.06 17.90 14.51
N LEU A 52 2.25 17.75 13.45
CA LEU A 52 2.75 17.38 12.12
C LEU A 52 3.75 18.40 11.57
N ASP A 53 3.50 19.70 11.75
CA ASP A 53 4.42 20.75 11.33
C ASP A 53 5.74 20.75 12.09
N MET A 54 5.70 20.52 13.40
CA MET A 54 6.93 20.48 14.19
C MET A 54 7.77 19.24 13.85
N VAL A 55 7.14 18.07 13.75
CA VAL A 55 7.81 16.83 13.33
C VAL A 55 8.29 16.95 11.88
N GLY A 56 7.49 17.56 10.99
CA GLY A 56 7.84 17.80 9.60
C GLY A 56 9.01 18.77 9.41
N PHE A 57 9.10 19.81 10.24
CA PHE A 57 10.26 20.72 10.25
C PHE A 57 11.54 19.99 10.67
N ARG A 58 11.46 19.19 11.75
CA ARG A 58 12.60 18.36 12.19
C ARG A 58 13.00 17.35 11.11
N ALA A 59 12.03 16.67 10.50
CA ALA A 59 12.27 15.73 9.41
C ALA A 59 12.98 16.39 8.23
N THR A 60 12.54 17.58 7.85
CA THR A 60 13.17 18.40 6.79
C THR A 60 14.64 18.64 7.09
N HIS A 61 14.97 19.05 8.33
CA HIS A 61 16.35 19.28 8.72
C HIS A 61 17.20 18.00 8.62
N LEU A 62 16.73 16.88 9.17
CA LEU A 62 17.45 15.60 9.13
C LEU A 62 17.61 15.03 7.71
N LEU A 63 16.64 15.27 6.82
CA LEU A 63 16.75 14.92 5.40
C LEU A 63 17.90 15.68 4.72
N THR A 64 18.07 16.97 5.02
CA THR A 64 19.19 17.76 4.45
C THR A 64 20.55 17.33 4.96
N LEU A 65 20.62 16.72 6.14
CA LEU A 65 21.85 16.15 6.72
C LEU A 65 22.17 14.75 6.16
N GLY A 66 21.23 14.10 5.49
CA GLY A 66 21.38 12.73 5.00
C GLY A 66 21.15 11.65 6.07
N ASP A 67 20.57 12.01 7.21
CA ASP A 67 20.38 11.09 8.36
C ASP A 67 19.28 10.04 8.12
N PHE A 68 18.41 10.27 7.14
CA PHE A 68 17.37 9.32 6.76
C PHE A 68 17.91 8.23 5.83
N GLU A 69 17.78 6.97 6.24
CA GLU A 69 17.93 5.80 5.37
C GLU A 69 16.77 5.70 4.37
N PRO A 70 16.95 5.00 3.21
CA PRO A 70 15.93 4.88 2.16
C PRO A 70 14.57 4.40 2.68
N GLN A 71 14.58 3.37 3.53
CA GLN A 71 13.38 2.86 4.19
C GLN A 71 12.68 3.94 5.01
N GLY A 72 13.44 4.74 5.77
CA GLY A 72 12.92 5.84 6.57
C GLY A 72 12.26 6.92 5.71
N ILE A 73 12.84 7.26 4.56
CA ILE A 73 12.26 8.21 3.60
C ILE A 73 10.94 7.66 3.04
N SER A 74 10.92 6.37 2.66
CA SER A 74 9.73 5.70 2.14
C SER A 74 8.59 5.68 3.18
N MET A 75 8.91 5.33 4.43
CA MET A 75 7.96 5.35 5.55
C MET A 75 7.41 6.75 5.84
N LEU A 76 8.28 7.76 5.85
CA LEU A 76 7.91 9.16 6.06
C LEU A 76 6.92 9.63 4.98
N LEU A 77 7.26 9.47 3.70
CA LEU A 77 6.42 9.87 2.58
C LEU A 77 5.07 9.13 2.59
N THR A 78 5.11 7.83 2.91
CA THR A 78 3.91 7.00 3.05
C THR A 78 3.00 7.52 4.15
N ALA A 79 3.55 7.79 5.34
CA ALA A 79 2.77 8.29 6.47
C ALA A 79 2.17 9.67 6.19
N CYS A 80 2.93 10.58 5.55
CA CYS A 80 2.42 11.89 5.15
C CYS A 80 1.20 11.77 4.21
N ALA A 81 1.30 10.92 3.18
CA ALA A 81 0.20 10.67 2.25
C ALA A 81 -1.04 10.09 2.96
N GLU A 82 -0.84 9.12 3.85
CA GLU A 82 -1.94 8.48 4.57
C GLU A 82 -2.64 9.43 5.55
N LEU A 83 -1.87 10.28 6.22
CA LEU A 83 -2.36 11.32 7.13
C LEU A 83 -2.91 12.56 6.40
N ARG A 84 -2.83 12.61 5.06
CA ARG A 84 -3.16 13.78 4.23
C ARG A 84 -2.39 15.03 4.66
N TYR A 85 -1.17 14.84 5.15
CA TYR A 85 -0.28 15.91 5.55
C TYR A 85 0.64 16.28 4.39
N SER A 86 0.68 17.56 4.03
CA SER A 86 1.53 18.08 2.98
C SER A 86 2.20 19.37 3.44
N ASN A 87 3.53 19.35 3.45
CA ASN A 87 4.36 20.52 3.67
C ASN A 87 5.34 20.62 2.50
N HIS A 88 5.33 21.73 1.78
CA HIS A 88 6.10 21.89 0.55
C HIS A 88 7.61 21.66 0.75
N GLN A 89 8.17 22.16 1.85
CA GLN A 89 9.60 22.04 2.14
C GLN A 89 9.98 20.59 2.51
N LEU A 90 9.13 19.92 3.29
CA LEU A 90 9.30 18.50 3.62
C LEU A 90 9.24 17.63 2.35
N MET A 91 8.24 17.86 1.48
CA MET A 91 8.09 17.10 0.24
C MET A 91 9.27 17.33 -0.70
N THR A 92 9.73 18.58 -0.84
CA THR A 92 10.89 18.92 -1.67
C THR A 92 12.15 18.24 -1.16
N SER A 93 12.43 18.33 0.14
CA SER A 93 13.62 17.73 0.76
C SER A 93 13.58 16.20 0.70
N SER A 94 12.40 15.61 0.89
CA SER A 94 12.19 14.16 0.76
C SER A 94 12.42 13.69 -0.67
N ALA A 95 11.91 14.42 -1.66
CA ALA A 95 12.12 14.11 -3.07
C ALA A 95 13.59 14.23 -3.48
N GLN A 96 14.30 15.27 -3.01
CA GLN A 96 15.74 15.42 -3.25
C GLN A 96 16.54 14.27 -2.62
N ALA A 97 16.26 13.94 -1.35
CA ALA A 97 16.91 12.84 -0.66
C ALA A 97 16.64 11.49 -1.35
N LEU A 98 15.41 11.27 -1.82
CA LEU A 98 15.04 10.08 -2.59
C LEU A 98 15.79 10.01 -3.92
N LEU A 99 15.79 11.10 -4.71
CA LEU A 99 16.45 11.13 -6.01
C LEU A 99 17.97 10.94 -5.90
N GLY A 100 18.60 11.56 -4.90
CA GLY A 100 20.04 11.41 -4.63
C GLY A 100 20.45 10.00 -4.19
N ARG A 101 19.48 9.16 -3.78
CA ARG A 101 19.72 7.83 -3.23
C ARG A 101 18.93 6.73 -3.93
N LEU A 102 18.36 7.00 -5.11
CA LEU A 102 17.58 6.02 -5.89
C LEU A 102 18.22 4.63 -5.98
N PRO A 103 19.55 4.49 -6.19
CA PRO A 103 20.21 3.18 -6.21
C PRO A 103 20.21 2.43 -4.87
N ASP A 104 20.04 3.13 -3.74
CA ASP A 104 20.02 2.55 -2.40
C ASP A 104 18.63 2.00 -2.01
N PHE A 105 17.57 2.36 -2.77
CA PHE A 105 16.23 1.85 -2.53
C PHE A 105 16.10 0.44 -3.10
N THR A 106 15.45 -0.42 -2.33
CA THR A 106 14.99 -1.70 -2.86
C THR A 106 13.91 -1.47 -3.92
N PRO A 107 13.79 -2.35 -4.93
CA PRO A 107 12.69 -2.28 -5.89
C PRO A 107 11.30 -2.23 -5.24
N GLN A 108 11.15 -2.92 -4.10
CA GLN A 108 9.92 -2.93 -3.30
C GLN A 108 9.56 -1.54 -2.76
N GLU A 109 10.54 -0.81 -2.22
CA GLU A 109 10.32 0.52 -1.65
C GLU A 109 9.97 1.54 -2.73
N VAL A 110 10.63 1.47 -3.89
CA VAL A 110 10.29 2.32 -5.05
C VAL A 110 8.88 2.02 -5.54
N MET A 111 8.51 0.74 -5.65
CA MET A 111 7.18 0.32 -6.10
C MET A 111 6.07 0.77 -5.15
N SER A 112 6.28 0.63 -3.83
CA SER A 112 5.34 1.06 -2.81
C SER A 112 5.03 2.56 -2.93
N LEU A 113 6.07 3.39 -3.13
CA LEU A 113 5.90 4.83 -3.31
C LEU A 113 5.17 5.15 -4.63
N ALA A 114 5.57 4.51 -5.73
CA ALA A 114 4.99 4.74 -7.04
C ALA A 114 3.48 4.43 -7.07
N VAL A 115 3.07 3.28 -6.51
CA VAL A 115 1.65 2.89 -6.47
C VAL A 115 0.81 3.85 -5.63
N ARG A 116 1.36 4.37 -4.53
CA ARG A 116 0.68 5.39 -3.70
C ARG A 116 0.44 6.67 -4.49
N THR A 117 1.44 7.16 -5.22
CA THR A 117 1.30 8.35 -6.06
C THR A 117 0.28 8.14 -7.19
N LEU A 118 0.22 6.92 -7.75
CA LEU A 118 -0.73 6.57 -8.80
C LEU A 118 -2.15 6.36 -8.28
N ALA A 119 -2.34 5.96 -7.02
CA ALA A 119 -3.65 5.70 -6.44
C ALA A 119 -4.55 6.94 -6.43
N ASP A 120 -4.00 8.14 -6.24
CA ASP A 120 -4.76 9.40 -6.34
C ASP A 120 -5.26 9.69 -7.76
N ARG A 121 -4.63 9.07 -8.77
CA ARG A 121 -5.01 9.14 -10.18
C ARG A 121 -5.79 7.92 -10.65
N ALA A 122 -6.13 6.98 -9.76
CA ALA A 122 -6.81 5.74 -10.09
C ALA A 122 -8.06 5.90 -10.99
N PRO A 123 -8.92 6.94 -10.86
CA PRO A 123 -10.05 7.14 -11.74
C PRO A 123 -9.69 7.42 -13.21
N SER A 124 -8.46 7.87 -13.48
CA SER A 124 -7.95 8.20 -14.82
C SER A 124 -7.06 7.11 -15.44
N LEU A 125 -6.77 6.04 -14.68
CA LEU A 125 -5.92 4.95 -15.14
C LEU A 125 -6.63 4.10 -16.20
N LEU A 126 -5.86 3.61 -17.16
CA LEU A 126 -6.29 2.70 -18.22
C LEU A 126 -6.16 1.23 -17.77
N PRO A 127 -6.83 0.28 -18.45
CA PRO A 127 -6.66 -1.16 -18.19
C PRO A 127 -5.19 -1.62 -18.13
N ALA A 128 -4.36 -1.16 -19.06
CA ALA A 128 -2.94 -1.47 -19.12
C ALA A 128 -2.15 -0.94 -17.91
N ASP A 129 -2.55 0.21 -17.35
CA ASP A 129 -1.90 0.78 -16.16
C ASP A 129 -2.17 -0.10 -14.95
N PHE A 130 -3.43 -0.52 -14.75
CA PHE A 130 -3.77 -1.46 -13.68
C PHE A 130 -3.07 -2.81 -13.85
N ALA A 131 -3.05 -3.36 -15.07
CA ALA A 131 -2.35 -4.60 -15.35
C ALA A 131 -0.86 -4.50 -15.01
N THR A 132 -0.23 -3.39 -15.35
CA THR A 132 1.18 -3.12 -15.01
C THR A 132 1.37 -3.02 -13.51
N ILE A 133 0.55 -2.23 -12.81
CA ILE A 133 0.61 -2.05 -11.36
C ILE A 133 0.50 -3.39 -10.62
N PHE A 134 -0.52 -4.20 -10.92
CA PHE A 134 -0.70 -5.48 -10.22
C PHE A 134 0.36 -6.51 -10.60
N TYR A 135 0.79 -6.53 -11.86
CA TYR A 135 1.91 -7.38 -12.29
C TYR A 135 3.20 -7.04 -11.53
N THR A 136 3.54 -5.76 -11.42
CA THR A 136 4.76 -5.33 -10.72
C THR A 136 4.65 -5.56 -9.22
N LEU A 137 3.51 -5.27 -8.60
CA LEU A 137 3.25 -5.57 -7.19
C LEU A 137 3.46 -7.06 -6.89
N GLY A 138 2.89 -7.94 -7.73
CA GLY A 138 3.09 -9.39 -7.62
C GLY A 138 4.55 -9.80 -7.81
N THR A 139 5.21 -9.28 -8.86
CA THR A 139 6.62 -9.59 -9.17
C THR A 139 7.57 -9.25 -8.03
N PHE A 140 7.32 -8.12 -7.34
CA PHE A 140 8.17 -7.67 -6.24
C PHE A 140 7.68 -8.11 -4.86
N GLY A 141 6.56 -8.83 -4.78
CA GLY A 141 5.97 -9.29 -3.51
C GLY A 141 5.49 -8.13 -2.62
N VAL A 142 5.04 -7.03 -3.23
CA VAL A 142 4.57 -5.84 -2.51
C VAL A 142 3.05 -5.89 -2.39
N HIS A 143 2.55 -6.03 -1.17
CA HIS A 143 1.12 -5.87 -0.92
C HIS A 143 0.78 -4.39 -0.68
N PRO A 144 -0.12 -3.77 -1.48
CA PRO A 144 -0.43 -2.34 -1.35
C PRO A 144 -1.30 -2.03 -0.11
N GLY A 145 -1.79 -3.05 0.59
CA GLY A 145 -2.59 -2.93 1.81
C GLY A 145 -4.06 -2.60 1.53
N PRO A 146 -4.93 -2.78 2.53
CA PRO A 146 -6.39 -2.69 2.34
C PRO A 146 -6.85 -1.31 1.86
N ARG A 147 -6.18 -0.24 2.28
CA ARG A 147 -6.52 1.13 1.89
C ARG A 147 -6.30 1.37 0.39
N LEU A 148 -5.11 1.07 -0.12
CA LEU A 148 -4.82 1.24 -1.55
C LEU A 148 -5.62 0.25 -2.39
N MET A 149 -5.79 -0.99 -1.93
CA MET A 149 -6.70 -1.95 -2.59
C MET A 149 -8.11 -1.40 -2.72
N GLY A 150 -8.64 -0.74 -1.69
CA GLY A 150 -9.94 -0.07 -1.71
C GLY A 150 -10.04 1.10 -2.69
N LEU A 151 -8.93 1.78 -3.00
CA LEU A 151 -8.88 2.84 -4.00
C LEU A 151 -8.75 2.31 -5.44
N LEU A 152 -7.96 1.25 -5.63
CA LEU A 152 -7.66 0.67 -6.94
C LEU A 152 -8.77 -0.27 -7.45
N THR A 153 -9.43 -1.00 -6.55
CA THR A 153 -10.40 -2.04 -6.94
C THR A 153 -11.64 -1.48 -7.65
N PRO A 154 -12.35 -0.46 -7.13
CA PRO A 154 -13.57 0.03 -7.78
C PRO A 154 -13.39 0.53 -9.23
N PRO A 155 -12.38 1.37 -9.56
CA PRO A 155 -12.14 1.77 -10.95
C PRO A 155 -11.73 0.60 -11.84
N LEU A 156 -10.87 -0.31 -11.35
CA LEU A 156 -10.49 -1.51 -12.11
C LEU A 156 -11.69 -2.39 -12.44
N THR A 157 -12.58 -2.65 -11.47
CA THR A 157 -13.79 -3.47 -11.69
C THR A 157 -14.65 -2.93 -12.83
N ARG A 158 -14.78 -1.60 -12.95
CA ARG A 158 -15.53 -0.97 -14.06
C ARG A 158 -14.85 -1.13 -15.42
N LEU A 159 -13.53 -1.31 -15.42
CA LEU A 159 -12.73 -1.44 -16.63
C LEU A 159 -12.55 -2.89 -17.09
N LEU A 160 -12.84 -3.90 -16.25
CA LEU A 160 -12.66 -5.32 -16.57
C LEU A 160 -13.24 -5.74 -17.94
N PRO A 161 -14.46 -5.33 -18.35
CA PRO A 161 -15.00 -5.73 -19.65
C PRO A 161 -14.23 -5.17 -20.85
N ARG A 162 -13.35 -4.19 -20.63
CA ARG A 162 -12.53 -3.53 -21.65
C ARG A 162 -11.08 -4.01 -21.63
N CYS A 163 -10.70 -4.84 -20.66
CA CYS A 163 -9.35 -5.36 -20.56
C CYS A 163 -9.08 -6.34 -21.71
N LYS A 164 -7.87 -6.26 -22.25
CA LYS A 164 -7.35 -7.26 -23.19
C LYS A 164 -7.02 -8.56 -22.45
N PRO A 165 -6.96 -9.70 -23.15
CA PRO A 165 -6.59 -10.98 -22.55
C PRO A 165 -5.27 -10.94 -21.75
N ALA A 166 -4.22 -10.35 -22.32
CA ALA A 166 -2.94 -10.19 -21.63
C ALA A 166 -3.03 -9.33 -20.34
N GLU A 167 -3.90 -8.31 -20.33
CA GLU A 167 -4.12 -7.47 -19.16
C GLU A 167 -4.84 -8.25 -18.06
N LEU A 168 -5.85 -9.05 -18.41
CA LEU A 168 -6.54 -9.95 -17.49
C LEU A 168 -5.59 -10.99 -16.88
N CYS A 169 -4.70 -11.58 -17.69
CA CYS A 169 -3.69 -12.53 -17.21
C CYS A 169 -2.71 -11.87 -16.23
N ASN A 170 -2.22 -10.67 -16.54
CA ASN A 170 -1.32 -9.91 -15.67
C ASN A 170 -1.97 -9.53 -14.34
N LEU A 171 -3.22 -9.07 -14.38
CA LEU A 171 -4.01 -8.76 -13.19
C LEU A 171 -4.21 -10.00 -12.33
N TYR A 172 -4.66 -11.11 -12.93
CA TYR A 172 -4.97 -12.34 -12.20
C TYR A 172 -3.72 -12.95 -11.54
N TRP A 173 -2.61 -12.99 -12.27
CA TRP A 173 -1.34 -13.47 -11.74
C TRP A 173 -0.79 -12.58 -10.64
N GLY A 174 -0.80 -11.26 -10.85
CA GLY A 174 -0.35 -10.29 -9.86
C GLY A 174 -1.13 -10.39 -8.55
N LEU A 175 -2.46 -10.46 -8.65
CA LEU A 175 -3.36 -10.66 -7.50
C LEU A 175 -3.10 -11.99 -6.79
N GLY A 176 -2.84 -13.06 -7.54
CA GLY A 176 -2.47 -14.36 -6.99
C GLY A 176 -1.19 -14.29 -6.15
N LEU A 177 -0.15 -13.62 -6.65
CA LEU A 177 1.14 -13.48 -5.95
C LEU A 177 1.10 -12.62 -4.70
N ILE A 178 0.29 -11.56 -4.69
CA ILE A 178 0.12 -10.73 -3.49
C ILE A 178 -0.88 -11.34 -2.50
N GLY A 179 -1.43 -12.53 -2.77
CA GLY A 179 -2.35 -13.23 -1.85
C GLY A 179 -3.80 -12.75 -1.90
N GLU A 180 -4.17 -11.96 -2.91
CA GLU A 180 -5.54 -11.45 -3.12
C GLU A 180 -6.33 -12.32 -4.12
N GLY A 181 -5.81 -13.49 -4.48
CA GLY A 181 -6.38 -14.38 -5.49
C GLY A 181 -7.74 -15.01 -5.12
N SER A 182 -8.16 -14.95 -3.85
CA SER A 182 -9.48 -15.41 -3.39
C SER A 182 -10.51 -14.30 -3.29
N GLN A 183 -10.13 -13.04 -3.54
CA GLN A 183 -11.05 -11.91 -3.43
C GLN A 183 -12.01 -11.85 -4.63
N GLN A 184 -13.10 -11.10 -4.43
CA GLN A 184 -14.11 -10.86 -5.46
C GLN A 184 -13.53 -10.33 -6.77
N LEU A 185 -12.51 -9.46 -6.71
CA LEU A 185 -11.84 -8.93 -7.90
C LEU A 185 -11.16 -10.04 -8.71
N ALA A 186 -10.37 -10.90 -8.07
CA ALA A 186 -9.71 -12.02 -8.72
C ALA A 186 -10.72 -13.03 -9.29
N ALA A 187 -11.83 -13.29 -8.59
CA ALA A 187 -12.92 -14.12 -9.11
C ALA A 187 -13.58 -13.51 -10.35
N SER A 188 -13.75 -12.18 -10.37
CA SER A 188 -14.36 -11.46 -11.49
C SER A 188 -13.46 -11.49 -12.74
N ILE A 189 -12.14 -11.42 -12.55
CA ILE A 189 -11.16 -11.60 -13.62
C ILE A 189 -11.15 -13.05 -14.10
N ALA A 190 -11.12 -14.02 -13.17
CA ALA A 190 -11.10 -15.45 -13.50
C ALA A 190 -12.31 -15.89 -14.33
N ALA A 191 -13.48 -15.26 -14.12
CA ALA A 191 -14.69 -15.54 -14.89
C ALA A 191 -14.58 -15.12 -16.37
N LEU A 192 -13.70 -14.19 -16.73
CA LEU A 192 -13.52 -13.69 -18.10
C LEU A 192 -12.50 -14.52 -18.90
N LEU A 193 -11.57 -15.19 -18.23
CA LEU A 193 -10.48 -15.94 -18.87
C LEU A 193 -10.93 -17.14 -19.72
N PRO A 194 -11.99 -17.92 -19.36
CA PRO A 194 -12.49 -19.00 -20.20
C PRO A 194 -12.95 -18.55 -21.58
N ASP A 195 -13.59 -17.39 -21.68
CA ASP A 195 -14.04 -16.84 -22.98
C ASP A 195 -12.83 -16.44 -23.83
N CYS A 196 -11.80 -15.82 -23.24
CA CYS A 196 -10.55 -15.52 -23.92
C CYS A 196 -9.84 -16.78 -24.44
N TYR A 197 -9.88 -17.88 -23.67
CA TYR A 197 -9.35 -19.18 -24.10
C TYR A 197 -10.15 -19.75 -25.28
N ALA A 198 -11.48 -19.75 -25.18
CA ALA A 198 -12.35 -20.26 -26.23
C ALA A 198 -12.21 -19.49 -27.55
N MET A 199 -11.84 -18.21 -27.49
CA MET A 199 -11.57 -17.35 -28.64
C MET A 199 -10.12 -17.44 -29.17
N ASP A 200 -9.31 -18.37 -28.67
CA ASP A 200 -7.89 -18.56 -29.03
C ASP A 200 -7.03 -17.30 -28.82
N GLN A 201 -7.35 -16.51 -27.79
CA GLN A 201 -6.64 -15.26 -27.49
C GLN A 201 -5.58 -15.41 -26.39
N LEU A 202 -5.38 -16.64 -25.90
CA LEU A 202 -4.44 -16.97 -24.82
C LEU A 202 -3.33 -17.89 -25.34
N PRO A 203 -2.21 -17.35 -25.86
CA PRO A 203 -1.05 -18.16 -26.18
C PRO A 203 -0.54 -18.89 -24.93
N ASP A 204 0.20 -19.98 -25.13
CA ASP A 204 0.76 -20.84 -24.08
C ASP A 204 1.48 -20.09 -22.95
N SER A 205 2.16 -18.99 -23.27
CA SER A 205 2.82 -18.14 -22.28
C SER A 205 1.82 -17.55 -21.28
N LEU A 206 0.70 -17.03 -21.75
CA LEU A 206 -0.37 -16.47 -20.91
C LEU A 206 -1.15 -17.56 -20.19
N LEU A 207 -1.38 -18.71 -20.81
CA LEU A 207 -2.00 -19.86 -20.14
C LEU A 207 -1.18 -20.33 -18.93
N ARG A 208 0.14 -20.45 -19.09
CA ARG A 208 1.05 -20.76 -17.98
C ARG A 208 0.96 -19.72 -16.87
N GLN A 209 0.91 -18.45 -17.22
CA GLN A 209 0.80 -17.36 -16.25
C GLN A 209 -0.54 -17.41 -15.49
N VAL A 210 -1.66 -17.65 -16.17
CA VAL A 210 -2.98 -17.83 -15.53
C VAL A 210 -2.96 -19.02 -14.57
N PHE A 211 -2.37 -20.13 -14.99
CA PHE A 211 -2.24 -21.32 -14.13
C PHE A 211 -1.40 -21.05 -12.87
N GLN A 212 -0.28 -20.34 -13.01
CA GLN A 212 0.52 -19.90 -11.86
C GLN A 212 -0.29 -19.00 -10.92
N GLY A 213 -1.03 -18.02 -11.46
CA GLY A 213 -1.90 -17.15 -10.66
C GLY A 213 -2.96 -17.93 -9.88
N PHE A 214 -3.58 -18.92 -10.52
CA PHE A 214 -4.54 -19.83 -9.88
C PHE A 214 -3.91 -20.64 -8.74
N LEU A 215 -2.72 -21.21 -8.95
CA LEU A 215 -2.02 -21.96 -7.91
C LEU A 215 -1.68 -21.08 -6.70
N CYS A 216 -1.15 -19.87 -6.93
CA CYS A 216 -0.85 -18.93 -5.85
C CYS A 216 -2.11 -18.54 -5.06
N ALA A 217 -3.23 -18.32 -5.75
CA ALA A 217 -4.52 -18.06 -5.11
C ALA A 217 -4.97 -19.23 -4.21
N LYS A 218 -4.86 -20.47 -4.71
CA LYS A 218 -5.23 -21.67 -3.94
C LYS A 218 -4.35 -21.91 -2.73
N MET A 219 -3.04 -21.73 -2.89
CA MET A 219 -2.08 -21.87 -1.78
C MET A 219 -2.32 -20.82 -0.69
N SER A 220 -2.60 -19.57 -1.08
CA SER A 220 -2.89 -18.49 -0.14
C SER A 220 -4.17 -18.75 0.66
N ALA A 221 -5.22 -19.25 -0.01
CA ALA A 221 -6.47 -19.62 0.66
C ALA A 221 -6.30 -20.80 1.64
N ALA A 222 -5.51 -21.81 1.26
CA ALA A 222 -5.22 -22.94 2.14
C ALA A 222 -4.44 -22.51 3.40
N ALA A 223 -3.42 -21.67 3.23
CA ALA A 223 -2.63 -21.13 4.34
C ALA A 223 -3.49 -20.31 5.32
N ALA A 224 -4.42 -19.49 4.80
CA ALA A 224 -5.33 -18.70 5.63
C ALA A 224 -6.29 -19.59 6.45
N GLN A 225 -6.78 -20.70 5.88
CA GLN A 225 -7.63 -21.66 6.59
C GLN A 225 -6.88 -22.37 7.71
N GLU A 226 -5.63 -22.75 7.48
CA GLU A 226 -4.78 -23.40 8.49
C GLU A 226 -4.45 -22.46 9.66
N GLN A 227 -4.19 -21.17 9.38
CA GLN A 227 -4.00 -20.14 10.40
C GLN A 227 -5.28 -19.87 11.21
N ALA A 228 -6.46 -19.89 10.58
CA ALA A 228 -7.73 -19.75 11.27
C ALA A 228 -8.02 -20.96 12.19
N ALA A 229 -7.70 -22.17 11.75
CA ALA A 229 -7.86 -23.39 12.55
C ALA A 229 -6.93 -23.44 13.77
N THR A 230 -5.71 -22.91 13.65
CA THR A 230 -4.72 -22.88 14.74
C THR A 230 -4.94 -21.72 15.72
N SER A 231 -5.49 -20.60 15.28
CA SER A 231 -5.82 -19.44 16.15
C SER A 231 -7.13 -19.61 16.94
N GLY A 232 -8.10 -20.39 16.45
CA GLY A 232 -9.34 -20.72 17.17
C GLY A 232 -9.21 -21.83 18.22
N SER A 233 -8.01 -22.39 18.41
CA SER A 233 -7.72 -23.45 19.37
C SER A 233 -6.97 -22.97 20.64
N LYS A 234 -6.91 -21.65 20.87
CA LYS A 234 -6.42 -21.00 22.09
C LYS A 234 -7.52 -20.19 22.75
#